data_AF-A0A6B0XXK0-F1
#
_entry.id   AF-A0A6B0XXK0-F1
#
_cell.length_a   1.000
_cell.length_b   1.000
_cell.length_c   1.000
_cell.angle_alpha   90.00
_cell.angle_beta   90.00
_cell.angle_gamma   90.00
#
_symmetry.space_group_name_H-M   'P 1'
#
loop_
_entity.id
_entity.type
_entity.pdbx_description
1 polymer ?
#
loop_
_entity_poly.entity_id
_entity_poly.type
_entity_poly.pdbx_seq_one_letter_code
_entity_poly.pdbx_strand_id
1 'polypeptide(L)'
;MIETGGHARDGRKSNAENPTMLRFNVKDVDSAADLLEARDVPVQRKSFDWGQVATFTDPDGNACELKDAEDPFFSRQGRTAERQ
;
A
#
# COMPACT_ATOMS: atom_id res chain seq x y z
N MET A 1 16.52 -13.80 -0.56
CA MET A 1 17.67 -13.02 -0.03
C MET A 1 17.22 -12.48 1.31
N ILE A 2 17.90 -12.85 2.40
CA ILE A 2 17.60 -12.36 3.76
C ILE A 2 18.80 -11.50 4.14
N GLU A 3 18.63 -10.18 4.08
CA GLU A 3 19.66 -9.23 4.47
C GLU A 3 19.72 -9.12 6.00
N THR A 4 20.93 -9.15 6.57
CA THR A 4 21.17 -8.92 8.00
C THR A 4 21.54 -7.46 8.24
N GLY A 5 20.94 -6.81 9.24
CA GLY A 5 21.23 -5.41 9.59
C GLY A 5 20.03 -4.45 9.47
N GLY A 6 18.83 -4.97 9.18
CA GLY A 6 17.61 -4.17 9.29
C GLY A 6 17.39 -3.71 10.73
N HIS A 7 17.15 -2.42 10.92
CA HIS A 7 16.83 -1.83 12.22
C HIS A 7 15.39 -1.33 12.20
N ALA A 8 14.57 -1.87 13.10
CA ALA A 8 13.23 -1.35 13.28
C ALA A 8 13.28 0.08 13.82
N ARG A 9 12.31 0.91 13.42
CA ARG A 9 12.22 2.31 13.83
C ARG A 9 10.82 2.59 14.35
N ASP A 10 10.75 3.39 15.40
CA ASP A 10 9.47 3.85 15.93
C ASP A 10 9.02 5.08 15.12
N GLY A 11 8.22 4.82 14.08
CA GLY A 11 7.64 5.84 13.22
C GLY A 11 8.14 5.85 11.78
N ARG A 12 7.56 6.76 11.00
CA ARG A 12 7.77 6.88 9.55
C ARG A 12 9.07 7.64 9.24
N LYS A 13 9.86 7.11 8.31
CA LYS A 13 11.00 7.80 7.69
C LYS A 13 10.55 9.12 7.05
N SER A 14 11.37 10.14 7.22
CA SER A 14 11.16 11.41 6.51
C SER A 14 11.35 11.23 5.00
N ASN A 15 10.80 12.15 4.20
CA ASN A 15 11.02 12.14 2.76
C ASN A 15 12.51 12.32 2.38
N ALA A 16 13.33 12.89 3.27
CA ALA A 16 14.77 13.01 3.05
C ALA A 16 15.50 11.66 3.20
N GLU A 17 14.98 10.77 4.03
CA GLU A 17 15.52 9.42 4.25
C GLU A 17 14.95 8.41 3.24
N ASN A 18 13.65 8.48 2.98
CA ASN A 18 13.00 7.66 1.97
C ASN A 18 11.79 8.42 1.36
N PRO A 19 11.93 9.00 0.16
CA PRO A 19 10.83 9.67 -0.53
C PRO A 19 9.86 8.71 -1.22
N THR A 20 10.14 7.40 -1.20
CA THR A 20 9.33 6.39 -1.89
C THR A 20 8.22 5.86 -0.97
N MET A 21 7.03 5.67 -1.55
CA MET A 21 5.90 4.98 -0.92
C MET A 21 5.61 3.68 -1.66
N LEU A 22 5.51 2.58 -0.93
CA LEU A 22 5.14 1.28 -1.49
C LEU A 22 3.62 1.18 -1.57
N ARG A 23 3.08 1.01 -2.78
CA ARG A 23 1.64 0.86 -2.98
C ARG A 23 1.29 -0.58 -3.32
N PHE A 24 0.37 -1.15 -2.56
CA PHE A 24 -0.20 -2.48 -2.78
C PHE A 24 -1.61 -2.33 -3.32
N ASN A 25 -1.84 -2.86 -4.53
CA ASN A 25 -3.18 -2.96 -5.09
C ASN A 25 -3.88 -4.16 -4.46
N VAL A 26 -5.00 -3.92 -3.78
CA VAL A 26 -5.79 -4.92 -3.07
C VAL A 26 -7.22 -4.95 -3.57
N LYS A 27 -7.88 -6.11 -3.46
CA LYS A 27 -9.28 -6.25 -3.89
C LYS A 27 -10.25 -5.41 -3.05
N ASP A 28 -9.95 -5.26 -1.76
CA ASP A 28 -10.78 -4.51 -0.81
C ASP A 28 -9.85 -3.87 0.22
N VAL A 29 -9.86 -2.54 0.28
CA VAL A 29 -8.94 -1.75 1.12
C VAL A 29 -9.29 -1.92 2.60
N ASP A 30 -10.58 -1.94 2.94
CA ASP A 30 -11.04 -2.06 4.32
C ASP A 30 -10.68 -3.42 4.92
N SER A 31 -10.92 -4.52 4.20
CA SER A 31 -10.57 -5.88 4.64
C SER A 31 -9.06 -6.06 4.81
N ALA A 32 -8.27 -5.45 3.93
CA ALA A 32 -6.81 -5.48 4.03
C ALA A 32 -6.31 -4.64 5.22
N ALA A 33 -6.95 -3.50 5.50
CA ALA A 33 -6.65 -2.68 6.66
C ALA A 33 -7.04 -3.41 7.97
N ASP A 34 -8.20 -4.06 8.03
CA ASP A 34 -8.62 -4.87 9.18
C ASP A 34 -7.60 -5.97 9.51
N LEU A 35 -7.03 -6.61 8.48
CA LEU A 35 -6.01 -7.64 8.62
C LEU A 35 -4.71 -7.09 9.25
N LEU A 36 -4.33 -5.86 8.91
CA LEU A 36 -3.17 -5.18 9.47
C LEU A 36 -3.43 -4.74 10.92
N GLU A 37 -4.59 -4.15 11.19
CA GLU A 37 -4.98 -3.71 12.54
C GLU A 37 -5.10 -4.88 13.51
N ALA A 38 -5.60 -6.03 13.06
CA ALA A 38 -5.62 -7.27 13.83
C ALA A 38 -4.22 -7.82 14.20
N ARG A 39 -3.15 -7.24 13.63
CA ARG A 39 -1.73 -7.55 13.90
C ARG A 39 -1.01 -6.37 14.54
N ASP A 40 -1.74 -5.46 15.18
CA ASP A 40 -1.22 -4.27 15.85
C ASP A 40 -0.45 -3.31 14.92
N VAL A 41 -0.75 -3.33 13.62
CA VAL A 41 -0.23 -2.34 12.66
C VAL A 41 -1.23 -1.19 12.57
N PRO A 42 -0.87 0.05 12.99
CA PRO A 42 -1.77 1.19 12.88
C PRO A 42 -1.99 1.56 11.41
N VAL A 43 -3.25 1.66 11.01
CA VAL A 43 -3.64 2.03 9.65
C VAL A 43 -4.47 3.31 9.66
N GLN A 44 -4.20 4.22 8.71
CA GLN A 44 -5.00 5.40 8.48
C GLN A 44 -5.78 5.24 7.17
N ARG A 45 -7.10 5.06 7.27
CA ARG A 45 -8.01 4.98 6.12
C ARG A 45 -8.42 6.37 5.65
N LYS A 46 -8.52 6.56 4.34
CA LYS A 46 -8.98 7.79 3.70
C LYS A 46 -9.91 7.47 2.52
N SER A 47 -11.05 8.14 2.50
CA SER A 47 -11.99 8.06 1.39
C SER A 47 -11.93 9.34 0.57
N PHE A 48 -11.93 9.18 -0.75
CA PHE A 48 -11.92 10.24 -1.74
C PHE A 48 -12.99 9.95 -2.79
N ASP A 49 -13.35 10.96 -3.59
CA ASP A 49 -14.34 10.80 -4.66
C ASP A 49 -13.90 9.79 -5.74
N TRP A 50 -12.60 9.52 -5.85
CA TRP A 50 -12.03 8.53 -6.79
C TRP A 50 -11.80 7.14 -6.18
N GLY A 51 -12.08 6.95 -4.89
CA GLY A 51 -11.93 5.67 -4.21
C GLY A 51 -11.38 5.78 -2.79
N GLN A 52 -11.07 4.62 -2.21
CA GLN A 52 -10.52 4.52 -0.86
C GLN A 52 -9.05 4.11 -0.91
N VAL A 53 -8.28 4.62 0.04
CA VAL A 53 -6.91 4.17 0.32
C VAL A 53 -6.71 4.03 1.81
N ALA A 54 -5.71 3.23 2.19
CA ALA A 54 -5.29 3.12 3.57
C ALA A 54 -3.76 3.16 3.67
N THR A 55 -3.23 4.03 4.52
CA THR A 55 -1.78 4.21 4.67
C THR A 55 -1.29 3.65 5.99
N PHE A 56 -0.13 3.00 5.98
CA PHE A 56 0.53 2.45 7.16
C PHE A 56 2.05 2.57 7.03
N THR A 57 2.79 2.09 8.02
CA THR A 57 4.25 2.10 8.04
C THR A 57 4.76 0.70 8.36
N ASP A 58 5.78 0.24 7.65
CA ASP A 58 6.43 -1.03 7.96
C ASP A 58 7.40 -0.89 9.16
N PRO A 59 7.94 -1.99 9.71
CA PRO A 59 8.86 -1.90 10.85
C PRO A 59 10.13 -1.09 10.59
N ASP A 60 10.55 -0.93 9.34
CA ASP A 60 11.73 -0.15 8.93
C ASP A 60 11.38 1.35 8.74
N GLY A 61 10.13 1.73 8.92
CA GLY A 61 9.66 3.11 8.80
C GLY A 61 9.28 3.51 7.37
N ASN A 62 9.21 2.58 6.43
CA ASN A 62 8.82 2.87 5.05
C ASN A 62 7.32 3.15 4.96
N ALA A 63 6.96 4.12 4.13
CA ALA A 63 5.57 4.48 3.91
C ALA A 63 4.90 3.46 2.97
N CYS A 64 3.74 2.95 3.38
CA CYS A 64 2.97 1.99 2.60
C CYS A 64 1.54 2.49 2.38
N GLU A 65 0.96 2.14 1.24
CA GLU A 65 -0.42 2.46 0.87
C GLU A 65 -1.12 1.22 0.31
N LEU A 66 -2.35 0.97 0.76
CA LEU A 66 -3.31 0.06 0.17
C LEU A 66 -4.21 0.86 -0.76
N LYS A 67 -4.41 0.37 -1.98
CA LYS A 67 -5.32 0.98 -2.96
C LYS A 67 -6.15 -0.10 -3.63
N ASP A 68 -7.40 0.23 -3.94
CA ASP A 68 -8.27 -0.66 -4.73
C ASP A 68 -7.62 -1.03 -6.08
N ALA A 69 -7.58 -2.32 -6.37
CA ALA A 69 -6.99 -2.91 -7.57
C ALA A 69 -7.83 -2.69 -8.84
N GLU A 70 -9.14 -2.46 -8.71
CA GLU A 70 -10.06 -2.17 -9.82
C GLU A 70 -9.96 -0.70 -10.30
N ASP A 71 -8.85 -0.02 -9.99
CA ASP A 71 -8.53 1.31 -10.51
C ASP A 71 -8.61 1.33 -12.05
N PRO A 72 -9.47 2.19 -12.63
CA PRO A 72 -9.62 2.39 -14.08
C PRO A 72 -8.30 2.64 -14.81
N PHE A 73 -7.29 3.19 -14.13
CA PHE A 73 -5.97 3.47 -14.67
C PHE A 73 -5.20 2.19 -15.04
N PHE A 74 -5.35 1.10 -14.26
CA PHE A 74 -4.62 -0.16 -14.48
C PHE A 74 -5.47 -1.23 -15.18
N SER A 75 -6.80 -1.16 -15.08
CA SER A 75 -7.72 -2.11 -15.75
C SER A 75 -7.74 -2.01 -17.28
N ARG A 76 -7.08 -1.00 -17.86
CA ARG A 76 -6.92 -0.85 -19.32
C ARG A 76 -5.75 -1.64 -19.92
N GLN A 77 -4.85 -2.22 -19.11
CA GLN A 77 -3.65 -2.92 -19.62
C GLN A 77 -3.81 -4.44 -19.82
N GLY A 78 -5.04 -4.98 -19.76
CA GLY A 78 -5.34 -6.41 -19.94
C GLY A 78 -6.19 -6.77 -21.16
N ARG A 79 -6.62 -5.80 -21.99
CA ARG A 79 -7.45 -6.05 -23.18
C ARG A 79 -6.75 -5.65 -24.48
N THR A 80 -5.65 -6.31 -24.79
CA THR A 80 -5.09 -6.35 -26.15
C THR A 80 -4.64 -7.76 -26.48
N ALA A 81 -5.59 -8.63 -26.79
CA ALA A 81 -5.40 -9.81 -27.64
C ALA A 81 -6.76 -10.40 -28.01
N GLU A 82 -7.42 -9.81 -28.99
CA GLU A 82 -8.31 -10.51 -29.91
C GLU A 82 -8.51 -9.59 -31.12
N ARG A 83 -7.61 -9.74 -32.10
CA ARG A 83 -7.81 -9.25 -33.46
C ARG A 83 -8.67 -10.29 -34.18
N GLN A 84 -9.83 -9.86 -34.68
CA GLN A 84 -10.51 -10.51 -35.79
C GLN A 84 -9.72 -10.24 -37.08
#